data_AF-A0A9P6R9U3-F1
#
_entry.id   AF-A0A9P6R9U3-F1
#
_cell.length_a   1.000
_cell.length_b   1.000
_cell.length_c   1.000
_cell.angle_alpha   90.00
_cell.angle_beta   90.00
_cell.angle_gamma   90.00
#
_symmetry.space_group_name_H-M   'P 1'
#
loop_
_entity.id
_entity.type
_entity.pdbx_description
1 polymer ?
#
loop_
_entity_poly.entity_id
_entity_poly.type
_entity_poly.pdbx_seq_one_letter_code
_entity_poly.pdbx_strand_id
1 'polypeptide(L)' 'MDIPQDEDINPQVNLALDLMRRLPPQNAEENLASLITLLPELTEEFLNSVDQPLKVQTCAKTGKEYLLCEYNRDGNSY' A
#
# COMPACT_ATOMS: atom_id res chain seq x y z
N MET A 1 -8.40 24.59 -24.99
CA MET A 1 -7.51 24.21 -23.89
C MET A 1 -8.24 23.08 -23.20
N ASP A 2 -8.05 21.87 -23.72
CA ASP A 2 -8.69 20.68 -23.17
C ASP A 2 -8.16 20.49 -21.76
N ILE A 3 -9.06 20.69 -20.79
CA ILE A 3 -8.85 20.26 -19.41
C ILE A 3 -8.69 18.74 -19.53
N PRO A 4 -7.58 18.14 -19.07
CA PRO A 4 -7.45 16.69 -19.08
C PRO A 4 -8.68 16.13 -18.36
N GLN A 5 -9.39 15.20 -18.99
CA GLN A 5 -10.37 14.42 -18.26
C GLN A 5 -9.59 13.76 -17.14
N ASP A 6 -9.82 14.20 -15.89
CA ASP A 6 -9.37 13.48 -14.71
C ASP A 6 -9.80 12.03 -14.98
N GLU A 7 -8.84 11.12 -15.17
CA GLU A 7 -9.11 9.70 -15.23
C GLU A 7 -10.06 9.40 -14.07
N ASP A 8 -11.25 8.86 -14.35
CA ASP A 8 -12.24 8.51 -13.33
C ASP A 8 -11.60 7.49 -12.38
N ILE A 9 -10.84 7.96 -11.39
CA ILE A 9 -10.29 7.16 -10.32
C ILE A 9 -11.52 6.52 -9.68
N ASN A 10 -11.58 5.18 -9.75
CA ASN A 10 -12.71 4.40 -9.28
C ASN A 10 -13.19 4.97 -7.93
N PRO A 11 -14.47 5.36 -7.80
CA PRO A 11 -14.95 6.05 -6.61
C PRO A 11 -14.71 5.23 -5.33
N GLN A 12 -14.65 3.89 -5.42
CA GLN A 12 -14.33 3.01 -4.30
C GLN A 12 -12.90 3.22 -3.79
N VAL A 13 -11.94 3.42 -4.70
CA VAL A 13 -10.53 3.67 -4.38
C VAL A 13 -10.39 4.99 -3.64
N ASN A 14 -11.03 6.04 -4.17
CA ASN A 14 -11.03 7.35 -3.53
C ASN A 14 -11.60 7.30 -2.10
N LEU A 15 -12.71 6.58 -1.91
CA LEU A 15 -13.33 6.41 -0.59
C LEU A 15 -12.46 5.58 0.36
N ALA A 16 -11.83 4.50 -0.12
CA ALA A 16 -10.93 3.67 0.67
C ALA A 16 -9.66 4.44 1.08
N LEU A 17 -9.09 5.24 0.18
CA LEU A 17 -7.95 6.11 0.50
C LEU A 17 -8.35 7.22 1.48
N ASP A 18 -9.54 7.80 1.35
CA ASP A 18 -10.06 8.76 2.35
C ASP A 18 -10.24 8.10 3.73
N LEU A 19 -10.69 6.85 3.77
CA LEU A 19 -10.79 6.10 5.02
C LEU A 19 -9.41 5.91 5.67
N MET A 20 -8.40 5.50 4.91
CA MET A 20 -7.03 5.34 5.41
C MET A 20 -6.43 6.65 5.95
N ARG A 21 -6.84 7.82 5.43
CA ARG A 21 -6.43 9.14 5.96
C ARG A 21 -7.08 9.49 7.30
N ARG A 22 -8.18 8.82 7.68
CA ARG A 22 -8.95 9.10 8.91
C ARG A 22 -8.75 8.07 10.01
N LEU A 23 -8.41 6.85 9.66
CA LEU A 23 -8.19 5.78 10.63
C LEU A 23 -6.91 6.03 11.45
N PRO A 24 -6.82 5.49 12.69
CA PRO A 24 -5.62 5.60 13.50
C PRO A 24 -4.39 5.06 12.74
N PRO A 25 -3.33 5.87 12.54
CA PRO A 25 -2.19 5.49 11.72
C PRO A 25 -1.36 4.36 12.34
N GLN A 26 -1.48 4.10 13.64
CA GLN A 26 -0.80 3.00 14.32
C GLN A 26 -1.25 1.63 13.78
N ASN A 27 -2.45 1.55 13.21
CA ASN A 27 -3.05 0.32 12.71
C ASN A 27 -3.02 0.25 11.18
N ALA A 28 -2.15 1.03 10.52
CA ALA A 28 -2.13 1.13 9.05
C ALA A 28 -2.01 -0.24 8.35
N GLU A 29 -1.18 -1.14 8.87
CA GLU A 29 -1.03 -2.51 8.34
C GLU A 29 -2.33 -3.32 8.45
N GLU A 30 -2.99 -3.30 9.61
CA GLU A 30 -4.25 -4.02 9.85
C GLU A 30 -5.41 -3.44 9.04
N ASN A 31 -5.46 -2.10 8.93
CA ASN A 31 -6.48 -1.39 8.17
C ASN A 31 -6.35 -1.70 6.67
N LEU A 32 -5.12 -1.72 6.13
CA LEU A 32 -4.89 -2.07 4.74
C LEU A 32 -5.23 -3.54 4.45
N ALA A 33 -4.83 -4.46 5.33
CA ALA A 33 -5.19 -5.87 5.20
C ALA A 33 -6.71 -6.10 5.21
N SER A 34 -7.44 -5.34 6.03
CA SER A 34 -8.89 -5.36 6.08
C SER A 34 -9.53 -4.81 4.81
N LEU A 35 -8.98 -3.73 4.24
CA LEU A 35 -9.44 -3.17 2.96
C LEU A 35 -9.20 -4.13 1.78
N ILE A 36 -8.03 -4.77 1.73
CA ILE A 36 -7.71 -5.80 0.72
C ILE A 36 -8.67 -6.99 0.82
N THR A 37 -9.04 -7.38 2.04
CA THR A 37 -10.03 -8.45 2.27
C THR A 37 -11.43 -8.06 1.78
N LEU A 38 -11.80 -6.78 1.92
CA LEU A 38 -13.10 -6.27 1.52
C LEU A 38 -13.21 -6.06 0.00
N LEU A 39 -12.14 -5.57 -0.63
CA LEU A 39 -12.08 -5.19 -2.04
C LEU A 39 -10.82 -5.81 -2.68
N PRO A 40 -10.77 -7.15 -2.85
CA PRO A 40 -9.59 -7.85 -3.35
C PRO A 40 -9.18 -7.44 -4.77
N GLU A 41 -10.13 -6.95 -5.57
CA GLU A 41 -9.90 -6.43 -6.92
C GLU A 41 -9.06 -5.14 -6.95
N LEU A 42 -8.97 -4.41 -5.82
CA LEU A 42 -8.22 -3.16 -5.70
C LEU A 42 -6.86 -3.34 -4.99
N THR A 43 -6.44 -4.60 -4.78
CA THR A 43 -5.22 -4.91 -4.02
C THR A 43 -3.99 -4.19 -4.57
N GLU A 44 -3.77 -4.23 -5.89
CA GLU A 44 -2.60 -3.58 -6.50
C GLU A 44 -2.63 -2.06 -6.35
N GLU A 45 -3.80 -1.44 -6.49
CA GLU A 45 -3.94 0.01 -6.34
C GLU A 45 -3.70 0.45 -4.89
N PHE A 46 -4.18 -0.33 -3.92
CA PHE A 46 -3.96 -0.07 -2.50
C PHE A 46 -2.50 -0.23 -2.10
N LEU A 47 -1.85 -1.32 -2.52
CA LEU A 47 -0.44 -1.57 -2.21
C LEU A 47 0.50 -0.54 -2.86
N ASN A 48 0.12 0.02 -4.00
CA ASN A 48 0.87 1.09 -4.67
C ASN A 48 0.59 2.50 -4.13
N SER A 49 -0.55 2.71 -3.48
CA SER A 49 -1.02 4.05 -3.06
C SER A 49 -0.96 4.30 -1.54
N VAL A 50 -0.81 3.25 -0.74
CA VAL A 50 -0.84 3.34 0.74
C VAL A 50 0.49 2.90 1.33
N ASP A 51 1.22 3.86 1.88
CA ASP A 51 2.46 3.61 2.61
C ASP A 51 2.22 2.90 3.95
N GLN A 52 3.10 1.95 4.26
CA GLN A 52 3.18 1.28 5.57
C GLN A 52 4.50 1.62 6.26
N PRO A 53 4.58 1.54 7.59
CA PRO A 53 5.85 1.63 8.31
C PRO A 53 6.88 0.64 7.76
N LEU A 54 8.06 1.15 7.39
CA LEU A 54 9.13 0.32 6.83
C LEU A 54 9.70 -0.61 7.90
N LYS A 55 9.85 -1.88 7.54
CA LYS A 55 10.52 -2.89 8.38
C LYS A 55 11.96 -3.05 7.93
N VAL A 56 12.82 -3.50 8.83
CA VAL A 56 14.24 -3.75 8.55
C VAL A 56 14.51 -5.25 8.58
N GLN A 57 15.26 -5.74 7.59
CA GLN A 57 15.76 -7.11 7.57
C GLN A 57 17.27 -7.12 7.30
N THR A 58 17.95 -8.19 7.71
CA THR A 58 19.40 -8.35 7.48
C THR A 58 19.65 -9.32 6.33
N CYS A 59 20.46 -8.91 5.36
CA CYS A 59 20.88 -9.75 4.26
C CYS A 59 21.85 -10.84 4.77
N ALA A 60 21.46 -12.11 4.65
CA ALA A 60 22.27 -13.24 5.12
C ALA A 60 23.65 -13.37 4.43
N LYS A 61 23.80 -12.83 3.20
CA LYS A 61 25.07 -12.91 2.44
C LYS A 61 26.06 -11.82 2.84
N THR A 62 25.57 -10.60 3.13
CA THR A 62 26.43 -9.43 3.32
C THR A 62 26.44 -8.94 4.77
N GLY A 63 25.50 -9.38 5.60
CA GLY A 63 25.28 -8.90 6.97
C GLY A 63 24.72 -7.48 7.06
N LYS A 64 24.36 -6.86 5.93
CA LYS A 64 23.83 -5.48 5.90
C LYS A 64 22.32 -5.46 6.07
N GLU A 65 21.83 -4.44 6.76
CA GLU A 65 20.41 -4.16 6.88
C GLU A 65 19.84 -3.54 5.60
N TYR A 66 18.59 -3.86 5.30
CA TYR A 66 17.82 -3.31 4.20
C TYR A 66 16.35 -3.07 4.62
N LEU A 67 15.68 -2.16 3.91
CA LEU A 67 14.29 -1.80 4.17
C LEU A 67 13.36 -2.72 3.38
N LEU A 68 12.27 -3.13 4.01
CA LEU A 68 11.18 -3.88 3.41
C LEU A 68 10.07 -2.93 3.00
N CYS A 69 9.70 -2.95 1.73
CA CYS A 69 8.54 -2.27 1.17
C CYS A 69 7.95 -3.08 0.00
N GLU A 70 6.83 -2.61 -0.54
CA GLU A 70 6.20 -3.29 -1.68
C GLU A 70 7.07 -3.22 -2.94
N TYR A 71 7.91 -2.18 -3.09
CA TYR A 71 8.77 -2.02 -4.27
C TYR A 71 9.87 -3.07 -4.40
N ASN A 72 10.30 -3.69 -3.29
CA ASN A 72 11.26 -4.79 -3.32
C ASN A 72 10.62 -6.16 -3.03
N ARG A 73 9.29 -6.24 -3.04
CA ARG A 73 8.55 -7.46 -2.75
C ARG A 73 8.26 -8.26 -4.02
N ASP A 74 8.50 -9.57 -3.95
CA ASP A 74 8.03 -10.54 -4.94
C ASP A 74 7.33 -11.70 -4.20
N GLY A 75 6.00 -11.72 -4.26
CA GLY A 75 5.16 -12.64 -3.50
C GLY A 75 5.35 -12.51 -1.99
N ASN A 76 6.05 -13.49 -1.40
CA ASN A 76 6.37 -13.52 0.04
C ASN A 76 7.86 -13.26 0.33
N SER A 77 8.62 -12.81 -0.67
CA SER A 77 10.06 -12.52 -0.57
C SER A 77 10.32 -11.03 -0.71
N TYR A 78 11.45 -10.57 -0.14
CA TYR A 78 11.90 -9.17 -0.13
C TYR A 78 13.41 -9.06 -0.35
#